data_AF-A0A951JI04-F1
#
_entry.id   AF-A0A951JI04-F1
#
_cell.length_a   1.000
_cell.length_b   1.000
_cell.length_c   1.000
_cell.angle_alpha   90.00
_cell.angle_beta   90.00
_cell.angle_gamma   90.00
#
_symmetry.space_group_name_H-M   'P 1'
#
loop_
_entity.id
_entity.type
_entity.pdbx_description
1 polymer ?
#
loop_
_entity_poly.entity_id
_entity_poly.type
_entity_poly.pdbx_seq_one_letter_code
_entity_poly.pdbx_strand_id
1 'polypeptide(L)'
;MAWGLDAEHRFRCASCGNVTRFDVVETARTRRFHHFDLGGVRRVEEEEILDRRVESVTCRWCGRDDAVVVEAAPARAVGTEH
;
A
#
# COMPACT_ATOMS: atom_id res chain seq x y z
N MET A 1 14.32 -8.77 -1.70
CA MET A 1 12.92 -8.98 -2.10
C MET A 1 12.06 -7.98 -1.36
N ALA A 2 11.83 -6.82 -1.96
CA ALA A 2 10.99 -5.76 -1.39
C ALA A 2 9.64 -5.85 -2.10
N TRP A 3 8.64 -6.39 -1.41
CA TRP A 3 7.30 -6.48 -1.97
C TRP A 3 6.50 -5.41 -1.25
N GLY A 4 6.45 -4.23 -1.85
CA GLY A 4 5.28 -3.37 -1.67
C GLY A 4 4.07 -4.17 -2.12
N LEU A 5 3.03 -4.25 -1.28
CA LEU A 5 1.80 -4.95 -1.64
C LEU A 5 1.30 -4.42 -2.99
N ASP A 6 1.29 -5.26 -4.01
CA ASP A 6 0.76 -4.90 -5.32
C ASP A 6 -0.79 -4.93 -5.31
N ALA A 7 -1.41 -4.49 -6.41
CA ALA A 7 -2.87 -4.41 -6.50
C ALA A 7 -3.55 -5.80 -6.57
N GLU A 8 -2.80 -6.87 -6.83
CA GLU A 8 -3.29 -8.24 -6.93
C GLU A 8 -3.23 -8.99 -5.61
N HIS A 9 -2.62 -8.40 -4.58
CA HIS A 9 -2.48 -8.99 -3.25
C HIS A 9 -3.12 -8.13 -2.16
N ARG A 10 -3.52 -8.77 -1.07
CA ARG A 10 -4.03 -8.11 0.14
C ARG A 10 -3.41 -8.68 1.40
N PHE A 11 -3.45 -7.91 2.47
CA PHE A 11 -3.20 -8.42 3.82
C PHE A 11 -4.44 -9.11 4.39
N ARG A 12 -4.22 -10.23 5.09
CA ARG A 12 -5.20 -10.90 5.93
C ARG A 12 -4.56 -11.25 7.27
N CYS A 13 -5.26 -10.97 8.37
CA CYS A 13 -4.87 -11.47 9.67
C CYS A 13 -5.41 -12.90 9.85
N ALA A 14 -4.52 -13.88 9.92
CA ALA A 14 -4.87 -15.28 10.15
C ALA A 14 -5.46 -15.52 11.55
N SER A 15 -5.21 -14.62 12.51
CA SER A 15 -5.74 -14.75 13.87
C SER A 15 -7.20 -14.35 14.03
N CYS A 16 -7.62 -13.24 13.41
CA CYS A 16 -8.92 -12.64 13.68
C CYS A 16 -9.75 -12.40 12.40
N GLY A 17 -9.22 -12.76 11.24
CA GLY A 17 -9.91 -12.65 9.95
C GLY A 17 -10.01 -11.23 9.39
N ASN A 18 -9.39 -10.22 10.02
CA ASN A 18 -9.40 -8.86 9.50
C ASN A 18 -8.69 -8.79 8.13
N VAL A 19 -9.31 -8.09 7.18
CA VAL A 19 -8.80 -7.87 5.82
C VAL A 19 -8.87 -6.40 5.39
N THR A 20 -9.21 -5.48 6.32
CA THR A 20 -9.51 -4.08 5.96
C THR A 20 -8.71 -3.02 6.72
N ARG A 21 -8.09 -3.36 7.86
CA ARG A 21 -7.40 -2.37 8.71
C ARG A 21 -6.04 -2.86 9.18
N PHE A 22 -4.97 -2.28 8.64
CA PHE A 22 -3.60 -2.61 9.02
C PHE A 22 -2.78 -1.33 9.14
N ASP A 23 -1.84 -1.33 10.08
CA ASP A 23 -0.71 -0.41 10.03
C ASP A 23 0.36 -1.00 9.14
N VAL A 24 0.87 -0.18 8.23
CA VAL A 24 1.96 -0.55 7.35
C VAL A 24 3.05 0.49 7.53
N VAL A 25 4.24 0.03 7.91
CA VAL A 25 5.45 0.84 7.88
C VAL A 25 6.20 0.45 6.62
N GLU A 26 6.55 1.42 5.79
CA GLU A 26 7.30 1.20 4.56
C GLU A 26 8.35 2.27 4.32
N THR A 27 9.45 1.87 3.68
CA THR A 27 10.40 2.77 3.05
C THR A 27 10.08 2.87 1.57
N ALA A 28 9.97 4.09 1.04
CA ALA A 28 9.76 4.34 -0.39
C ALA A 28 10.80 5.32 -0.92
N ARG A 29 11.29 5.06 -2.13
CA ARG A 29 12.15 5.97 -2.88
C ARG A 29 11.35 6.53 -4.05
N THR A 30 11.11 7.83 -4.03
CA THR A 30 10.28 8.53 -5.03
C THR A 30 11.05 9.62 -5.74
N ARG A 31 10.79 9.79 -7.04
CA ARG A 31 11.17 10.97 -7.81
C ARG A 31 9.93 11.84 -7.99
N ARG A 32 10.06 13.15 -7.76
CA ARG A 32 8.96 14.12 -7.87
C ARG A 32 9.39 15.32 -8.69
N PHE A 33 8.57 15.69 -9.67
CA PHE A 33 8.73 16.96 -10.38
C PHE A 33 8.00 18.05 -9.60
N HIS A 34 8.80 18.96 -9.03
CA HIS A 34 8.31 20.09 -8.25
C HIS A 34 8.22 21.33 -9.13
N HIS A 35 7.02 21.88 -9.26
CA HIS A 35 6.79 23.17 -9.89
C HIS A 35 6.54 24.21 -8.80
N PHE A 36 7.28 25.30 -8.87
CA PHE A 36 7.11 26.47 -8.00
C PHE A 36 6.57 27.61 -8.85
N ASP A 37 5.53 28.29 -8.38
CA ASP A 37 5.15 29.55 -8.98
C ASP A 37 6.15 30.67 -8.63
N LEU A 38 5.97 31.84 -9.25
CA LEU A 38 6.83 33.01 -9.00
C LEU A 38 6.76 33.51 -7.54
N GLY A 39 5.70 33.16 -6.80
CA GLY A 39 5.54 33.46 -5.38
C GLY A 39 6.18 32.42 -4.45
N GLY A 40 6.74 31.35 -4.99
CA GLY A 40 7.38 30.27 -4.24
C GLY A 40 6.44 29.19 -3.72
N VAL A 41 5.16 29.18 -4.12
CA VAL A 41 4.22 28.11 -3.74
C VAL A 41 4.53 26.87 -4.57
N ARG A 42 4.78 25.75 -3.89
CA ARG A 42 5.18 24.47 -4.49
C ARG A 42 3.97 23.58 -4.78
N ARG A 43 3.94 22.98 -5.96
CA ARG A 43 3.08 21.84 -6.32
C ARG A 43 3.94 20.68 -6.85
N VAL A 44 3.46 19.46 -6.68
CA VAL A 44 4.03 18.27 -7.33
C VAL A 44 3.16 18.01 -8.56
N GLU A 45 3.75 18.06 -9.74
CA GLU A 45 3.02 17.82 -11.00
C GLU A 45 3.15 16.37 -11.46
N GLU A 46 4.31 15.75 -11.22
CA GLU A 46 4.55 14.35 -11.52
C GLU A 46 5.25 13.66 -10.33
N GLU A 47 4.85 12.43 -10.06
CA GLU A 47 5.44 11.58 -9.04
C GLU A 47 5.62 10.16 -9.58
N GLU A 48 6.81 9.61 -9.35
CA GLU A 48 7.16 8.25 -9.71
C GLU A 48 7.77 7.55 -8.49
N ILE A 49 7.26 6.37 -8.17
CA ILE A 49 7.82 5.50 -7.13
C ILE A 49 8.87 4.61 -7.80
N LEU A 50 10.13 4.81 -7.44
CA LEU A 50 11.27 4.07 -7.98
C LEU A 50 11.51 2.76 -7.26
N ASP A 51 11.21 2.72 -5.96
CA ASP A 51 11.31 1.54 -5.12
C ASP A 51 10.39 1.69 -3.91
N ARG A 52 9.87 0.57 -3.41
CA ARG A 52 9.06 0.50 -2.20
C ARG A 52 9.32 -0.81 -1.47
N ARG A 53 9.49 -0.72 -0.16
CA ARG A 53 9.68 -1.86 0.72
C ARG A 53 8.82 -1.74 1.97
N VAL A 54 7.92 -2.69 2.17
CA VAL A 54 7.21 -2.87 3.44
C VAL A 54 8.17 -3.40 4.50
N GLU A 55 8.19 -2.76 5.66
CA GLU A 55 9.07 -3.07 6.79
C GLU A 55 8.33 -3.87 7.87
N SER A 56 7.10 -3.45 8.20
CA SER A 56 6.25 -4.16 9.16
C SER A 56 4.78 -3.94 8.85
N VAL A 57 3.96 -4.93 9.21
CA VAL A 57 2.51 -4.85 9.10
C VAL A 57 1.86 -5.33 10.39
N THR A 58 0.97 -4.54 10.96
CA THR A 58 0.26 -4.88 12.20
C THR A 58 -1.24 -4.86 11.97
N CYS A 59 -1.95 -5.90 12.39
CA CYS A 59 -3.40 -5.92 12.39
C CYS A 59 -3.93 -4.90 13.40
N ARG A 60 -4.54 -3.80 12.92
CA ARG A 60 -5.10 -2.75 13.79
C ARG A 60 -6.24 -3.24 14.69
N TRP A 61 -6.86 -4.38 14.36
CA TRP A 61 -7.95 -4.93 15.13
C TRP A 61 -7.49 -5.68 16.39
N CYS A 62 -6.53 -6.59 16.25
CA CYS A 62 -6.07 -7.43 17.36
C CYS A 62 -4.63 -7.14 17.82
N GLY A 63 -3.94 -6.21 17.18
CA GLY A 63 -2.57 -5.80 17.52
C GLY A 63 -1.47 -6.75 17.10
N ARG A 64 -1.80 -7.88 16.45
CA ARG A 64 -0.82 -8.89 16.03
C ARG A 64 -0.18 -8.54 14.69
N ASP A 65 1.13 -8.69 14.62
CA ASP A 65 1.97 -8.57 13.43
C ASP A 65 2.42 -9.96 12.93
N ASP A 66 2.67 -10.89 13.84
CA ASP A 66 3.06 -12.29 13.57
C ASP A 66 2.02 -13.11 12.79
N ALA A 67 0.75 -12.69 12.81
CA ALA A 67 -0.37 -13.39 12.20
C ALA A 67 -0.83 -12.77 10.87
N VAL A 68 -0.12 -11.77 10.35
CA VAL A 68 -0.47 -11.13 9.08
C VAL A 68 0.15 -11.92 7.92
N VAL A 69 -0.70 -12.30 6.97
CA VAL A 69 -0.29 -12.98 5.73
C VAL A 69 -0.67 -12.15 4.51
N VAL A 70 0.09 -12.32 3.43
CA VAL A 70 -0.25 -11.80 2.11
C VAL A 70 -0.95 -12.91 1.33
N GLU A 71 -2.10 -12.60 0.75
CA GLU A 71 -2.86 -13.51 -0.10
C GLU A 71 -3.37 -12.78 -1.35
N ALA A 72 -3.83 -13.52 -2.34
CA ALA A 72 -4.44 -12.92 -3.52
C ALA A 72 -5.65 -12.05 -3.10
N ALA A 73 -5.67 -10.82 -3.60
CA ALA A 73 -6.85 -9.99 -3.55
C ALA A 73 -7.99 -10.69 -4.31
N PRO A 74 -9.25 -10.49 -3.93
CA PRO A 74 -10.33 -11.04 -4.73
C PRO A 74 -10.27 -10.36 -6.09
N ALA A 75 -10.38 -11.13 -7.17
CA ALA A 75 -10.43 -10.55 -8.51
C ALA A 75 -11.52 -9.46 -8.50
N ARG A 76 -11.18 -8.28 -9.01
CA ARG A 76 -12.20 -7.28 -9.31
C ARG A 76 -13.22 -7.99 -10.19
N ALA A 77 -14.44 -8.13 -9.71
CA ALA A 77 -15.53 -8.58 -10.56
C ALA A 77 -15.70 -7.50 -11.64
N VAL A 78 -15.08 -7.72 -12.80
CA VAL A 78 -15.46 -7.02 -14.02
C VAL A 78 -16.87 -7.52 -14.28
N GLY A 79 -17.86 -6.65 -14.05
CA GLY A 79 -19.25 -6.97 -14.30
C GLY A 79 -19.39 -7.44 -15.73
N THR A 80 -19.76 -8.70 -15.92
CA THR A 80 -20.29 -9.16 -17.20
C THR A 80 -21.70 -8.61 -17.30
N GLU A 81 -21.82 -7.45 -17.95
CA GLU A 81 -23.11 -6.96 -18.43
C GLU A 81 -23.64 -8.00 -19.45
N HIS A 82 -24.84 -8.51 -19.20
CA HIS A 82 -25.59 -9.39 -20.11
C HIS A 82 -26.36 -8.55 -21.14
#